data_AF-A0A7X6TD08-F1
#
_entry.id   AF-A0A7X6TD08-F1
#
_cell.length_a   1.000
_cell.length_b   1.000
_cell.length_c   1.000
_cell.angle_alpha   90.00
_cell.angle_beta   90.00
_cell.angle_gamma   90.00
#
_symmetry.space_group_name_H-M   'P 1'
#
loop_
_entity.id
_entity.type
_entity.pdbx_description
1 polymer ?
#
loop_
_entity_poly.entity_id
_entity_poly.type
_entity_poly.pdbx_seq_one_letter_code
_entity_poly.pdbx_strand_id
1 'polypeptide(L)'
;MEIPVLASALEGQGLEFLLFDACFTASVEMLYDLRHSADYLIGSPAEVMGAGFPYKDFVRLVFREDLSTEALCRQLCQAYMTAYRANTTYPSASTVLVKLSEMDSLAACARAIFEADPLPVSNIDLGAIQYYELMNPHLFYDLNDYLSAVSRYPMFYSEFQNQLKRTVLYKDCTDQIYSAYNVSHRFDVS
;
A
#
# COMPACT_ATOMS: atom_id res chain seq x y z
N MET A 1 3.97 -8.23 16.43
CA MET A 1 5.43 -8.24 16.19
C MET A 1 5.76 -6.87 15.64
N GLU A 2 6.72 -6.17 16.23
CA GLU A 2 7.14 -4.86 15.72
C GLU A 2 7.82 -5.00 14.35
N ILE A 3 7.59 -4.05 13.44
CA ILE A 3 8.13 -4.12 12.06
C ILE A 3 9.67 -4.15 12.03
N PRO A 4 10.41 -3.37 12.85
CA PRO A 4 11.86 -3.47 12.89
C PRO A 4 12.38 -4.86 13.31
N VAL A 5 11.63 -5.56 14.17
CA VAL A 5 11.95 -6.94 14.58
C VAL A 5 11.73 -7.90 13.42
N LEU A 6 10.64 -7.72 12.66
CA LEU A 6 10.38 -8.49 11.44
C LEU A 6 11.47 -8.24 10.38
N ALA A 7 11.83 -6.98 10.12
CA ALA A 7 12.87 -6.61 9.16
C ALA A 7 14.20 -7.29 9.50
N SER A 8 14.59 -7.27 10.78
CA SER A 8 15.81 -7.95 11.28
C SER A 8 15.75 -9.47 11.08
N ALA A 9 14.58 -10.08 11.25
CA ALA A 9 14.41 -11.51 11.04
C ALA A 9 14.46 -11.93 9.57
N LEU A 10 14.12 -11.02 8.65
CA LEU A 10 14.11 -11.24 7.20
C LEU A 10 15.42 -10.82 6.51
N GLU A 11 16.31 -10.13 7.24
CA GLU A 11 17.57 -9.65 6.69
C GLU A 11 18.42 -10.82 6.15
N GLY A 12 18.95 -10.65 4.93
CA GLY A 12 19.81 -11.64 4.28
C GLY A 12 19.12 -12.92 3.80
N GLN A 13 17.78 -13.03 3.91
CA GLN A 13 17.04 -14.23 3.47
C GLN A 13 16.93 -14.36 1.94
N GLY A 14 17.18 -13.28 1.18
CA GLY A 14 17.15 -13.31 -0.29
C GLY A 14 15.75 -13.58 -0.86
N LEU A 15 14.71 -13.05 -0.21
CA LEU A 15 13.32 -13.22 -0.64
C LEU A 15 13.03 -12.37 -1.88
N GLU A 16 12.42 -12.96 -2.89
CA GLU A 16 12.04 -12.21 -4.10
C GLU A 16 10.81 -11.32 -3.85
N PHE A 17 9.85 -11.76 -3.04
CA PHE A 17 8.72 -10.95 -2.65
C PHE A 17 8.17 -11.29 -1.26
N LEU A 18 7.47 -10.33 -0.67
CA LEU A 18 6.65 -10.51 0.53
C LEU A 18 5.18 -10.30 0.17
N LEU A 19 4.31 -11.17 0.67
CA LEU A 19 2.86 -10.97 0.61
C LEU A 19 2.33 -10.92 2.04
N PHE A 20 1.68 -9.81 2.37
CA PHE A 20 1.03 -9.62 3.66
C PHE A 20 -0.48 -9.83 3.57
N ASP A 21 -0.93 -10.97 4.10
CA ASP A 21 -2.34 -11.25 4.33
C ASP A 21 -2.79 -10.71 5.69
N ALA A 22 -2.69 -9.40 5.82
CA ALA A 22 -3.01 -8.64 7.02
C ALA A 22 -3.38 -7.20 6.67
N CYS A 23 -4.25 -6.59 7.48
CA CYS A 23 -4.72 -5.22 7.32
C CYS A 23 -3.57 -4.21 7.44
N PHE A 24 -3.67 -3.09 6.71
CA PHE A 24 -2.79 -1.90 6.86
C PHE A 24 -1.30 -2.16 6.64
N THR A 25 -0.96 -3.20 5.89
CA THR A 25 0.43 -3.61 5.65
C THR A 25 1.11 -2.87 4.49
N ALA A 26 0.37 -1.99 3.81
CA ALA A 26 0.91 -1.08 2.79
C ALA A 26 1.09 0.37 3.28
N SER A 27 1.40 0.57 4.57
CA SER A 27 1.81 1.89 5.07
C SER A 27 3.24 2.21 4.63
N VAL A 28 3.54 3.49 4.33
CA VAL A 28 4.86 3.89 3.83
C VAL A 28 5.97 3.62 4.87
N GLU A 29 5.64 3.69 6.15
CA GLU A 29 6.53 3.39 7.27
C GLU A 29 6.93 1.92 7.27
N MET A 30 5.94 1.02 7.15
CA MET A 30 6.21 -0.43 7.11
C MET A 30 6.97 -0.81 5.84
N LEU A 31 6.59 -0.25 4.69
CA LEU A 31 7.29 -0.46 3.42
C LEU A 31 8.76 -0.02 3.52
N TYR A 32 9.03 1.10 4.20
CA TYR A 32 10.38 1.62 4.34
C TYR A 32 11.22 0.79 5.30
N ASP A 33 10.67 0.36 6.43
CA ASP A 33 11.36 -0.54 7.36
C ASP A 33 11.73 -1.89 6.70
N LEU A 34 10.89 -2.38 5.79
CA LEU A 34 11.09 -3.65 5.07
C LEU A 34 11.82 -3.50 3.72
N ARG A 35 12.29 -2.30 3.36
CA ARG A 35 12.82 -2.01 2.00
C ARG A 35 14.04 -2.84 1.56
N HIS A 36 14.69 -3.51 2.49
CA HIS A 36 15.84 -4.41 2.23
C HIS A 36 15.52 -5.88 2.49
N SER A 37 14.26 -6.21 2.81
CA SER A 37 13.84 -7.57 3.16
C SER A 37 13.41 -8.42 1.94
N ALA A 38 13.05 -7.80 0.82
CA ALA A 38 12.72 -8.46 -0.45
C ALA A 38 12.81 -7.49 -1.64
N ASP A 39 12.63 -7.97 -2.88
CA ASP A 39 12.56 -7.10 -4.07
C ASP A 39 11.18 -6.43 -4.20
N TYR A 40 10.10 -7.19 -3.91
CA TYR A 40 8.71 -6.73 -4.05
C TYR A 40 7.89 -6.97 -2.78
N LEU A 41 6.86 -6.14 -2.56
CA LEU A 41 5.90 -6.32 -1.47
C LEU A 41 4.47 -6.16 -1.99
N ILE A 42 3.60 -7.11 -1.64
CA ILE A 42 2.16 -7.08 -1.85
C ILE A 42 1.48 -6.90 -0.49
N GLY A 43 0.63 -5.88 -0.39
CA GLY A 43 -0.10 -5.58 0.83
C GLY A 43 -1.40 -4.81 0.54
N SER A 44 -2.08 -4.43 1.61
CA SER A 44 -3.30 -3.62 1.55
C SER A 44 -3.13 -2.35 2.39
N PRO A 45 -3.48 -1.16 1.86
CA PRO A 45 -3.52 0.06 2.66
C PRO A 45 -4.73 0.10 3.61
N ALA A 46 -5.74 -0.76 3.37
CA ALA A 46 -6.95 -0.85 4.17
C ALA A 46 -7.11 -2.24 4.82
N GLU A 47 -8.29 -2.50 5.38
CA GLU A 47 -8.63 -3.80 5.95
C GLU A 47 -8.67 -4.91 4.89
N VAL A 48 -8.14 -6.08 5.26
CA VAL A 48 -8.23 -7.33 4.49
C VAL A 48 -9.35 -8.16 5.11
N MET A 49 -10.31 -8.60 4.30
CA MET A 49 -11.42 -9.42 4.79
C MET A 49 -10.91 -10.74 5.38
N GLY A 50 -11.63 -11.29 6.37
CA GLY A 50 -11.20 -12.52 7.08
C GLY A 50 -11.05 -13.78 6.20
N ALA A 51 -11.52 -13.75 4.96
CA ALA A 51 -11.24 -14.82 3.98
C ALA A 51 -9.80 -14.77 3.42
N GLY A 52 -9.11 -13.63 3.56
CA GLY A 52 -7.73 -13.42 3.13
C GLY A 52 -7.56 -13.46 1.62
N PHE A 53 -6.36 -13.84 1.18
CA PHE A 53 -6.06 -14.04 -0.24
C PHE A 53 -6.54 -15.42 -0.73
N PRO A 54 -6.92 -15.59 -2.03
CA PRO A 54 -7.44 -16.86 -2.55
C PRO A 54 -6.32 -17.90 -2.77
N TYR A 55 -5.77 -18.45 -1.69
CA TYR A 55 -4.59 -19.32 -1.71
C TYR A 55 -4.71 -20.58 -2.57
N LYS A 56 -5.93 -21.11 -2.73
CA LYS A 56 -6.18 -22.28 -3.59
C LYS A 56 -5.70 -22.04 -5.03
N ASP A 57 -5.81 -20.80 -5.50
CA ASP A 57 -5.39 -20.40 -6.84
C ASP A 57 -3.97 -19.79 -6.81
N PHE A 58 -3.62 -19.05 -5.76
CA PHE A 58 -2.30 -18.40 -5.63
C PHE A 58 -1.15 -19.39 -5.55
N VAL A 59 -1.30 -20.47 -4.79
CA VAL A 59 -0.21 -21.45 -4.60
C VAL A 59 0.24 -22.00 -5.96
N ARG A 60 -0.67 -22.18 -6.92
CA ARG A 60 -0.33 -22.61 -8.28
C ARG A 60 0.45 -21.54 -9.06
N LEU A 61 0.12 -20.27 -8.85
CA LEU A 61 0.81 -19.16 -9.49
C LEU A 61 2.23 -19.01 -8.95
N VAL A 62 2.43 -19.14 -7.64
CA VAL A 62 3.75 -18.96 -7.00
C VAL A 62 4.81 -19.94 -7.51
N PHE A 63 4.42 -21.14 -7.94
CA PHE A 63 5.34 -22.13 -8.52
C PHE A 63 5.51 -22.02 -10.05
N ARG A 64 5.06 -20.93 -10.68
CA ARG A 64 5.28 -20.67 -12.11
C ARG A 64 6.70 -20.14 -12.33
N GLU A 65 7.50 -20.89 -13.10
CA GLU A 65 8.88 -20.53 -13.43
C GLU A 65 9.01 -19.74 -14.75
N ASP A 66 7.91 -19.57 -15.50
CA ASP A 66 7.87 -18.86 -16.79
C ASP A 66 7.60 -17.36 -16.67
N LEU A 67 7.45 -16.84 -15.45
CA LEU A 67 7.16 -15.42 -15.17
C LEU A 67 8.33 -14.79 -14.41
N SER A 68 8.61 -13.51 -14.68
CA SER A 68 9.42 -12.72 -13.75
C SER A 68 8.66 -12.54 -12.43
N THR A 69 9.39 -12.35 -11.34
CA THR A 69 8.82 -12.10 -10.01
C THR A 69 7.82 -10.94 -10.01
N GLU A 70 8.11 -9.85 -10.73
CA GLU A 70 7.18 -8.73 -10.90
C GLU A 70 5.87 -9.15 -11.58
N ALA A 71 5.98 -9.90 -12.69
CA ALA A 71 4.81 -10.34 -13.44
C ALA A 71 3.95 -11.32 -12.64
N LEU A 72 4.60 -12.22 -11.88
CA LEU A 72 3.94 -13.08 -10.91
C LEU A 72 3.20 -12.25 -9.85
N CYS A 73 3.88 -11.31 -9.18
CA CYS A 73 3.28 -10.48 -8.16
C CYS A 73 2.07 -9.68 -8.68
N ARG A 74 2.17 -9.14 -9.90
CA ARG A 74 1.08 -8.44 -10.57
C ARG A 74 -0.13 -9.36 -10.82
N GLN A 75 0.11 -10.61 -11.23
CA GLN A 75 -0.96 -11.60 -11.40
C GLN A 75 -1.62 -11.97 -10.07
N LEU A 76 -0.85 -12.07 -8.99
CA LEU A 76 -1.40 -12.29 -7.65
C LEU A 76 -2.36 -11.14 -7.27
N CYS A 77 -1.93 -9.89 -7.40
CA CYS A 77 -2.81 -8.73 -7.13
C CYS A 77 -4.08 -8.76 -7.99
N GLN A 78 -3.98 -9.05 -9.29
CA GLN A 78 -5.14 -9.13 -10.19
C GLN A 78 -6.11 -10.26 -9.83
N ALA A 79 -5.59 -11.43 -9.45
CA ALA A 79 -6.39 -12.56 -9.02
C ALA A 79 -7.11 -12.28 -7.70
N TYR A 80 -6.45 -11.62 -6.74
CA TYR A 80 -7.08 -11.13 -5.51
C TYR A 80 -8.27 -10.23 -5.82
N MET A 81 -8.06 -9.20 -6.64
CA MET A 81 -9.11 -8.23 -6.98
C MET A 81 -10.28 -8.87 -7.75
N THR A 82 -9.99 -9.82 -8.64
CA THR A 82 -11.02 -10.56 -9.37
C THR A 82 -11.87 -11.41 -8.42
N ALA A 83 -11.24 -12.09 -7.46
CA ALA A 83 -11.96 -12.91 -6.47
C ALA A 83 -12.91 -12.06 -5.60
N TYR A 84 -12.45 -10.89 -5.14
CA TYR A 84 -13.28 -10.01 -4.29
C TYR A 84 -14.36 -9.26 -5.06
N ARG A 85 -14.12 -8.86 -6.31
CA ARG A 85 -15.19 -8.30 -7.17
C ARG A 85 -16.26 -9.33 -7.51
N ALA A 86 -15.92 -10.61 -7.58
CA ALA A 86 -16.89 -11.70 -7.76
C ALA A 86 -17.62 -12.10 -6.45
N ASN A 87 -17.15 -11.67 -5.29
CA ASN A 87 -17.73 -12.01 -4.00
C ASN A 87 -18.96 -11.15 -3.70
N THR A 88 -20.16 -11.73 -3.75
CA THR A 88 -21.41 -10.99 -3.50
C THR A 88 -21.71 -10.73 -2.02
N THR A 89 -20.99 -11.38 -1.10
CA THR A 89 -21.23 -11.24 0.34
C THR A 89 -20.42 -10.09 0.93
N TYR A 90 -19.13 -10.01 0.56
CA TYR A 90 -18.22 -8.96 1.04
C TYR A 90 -17.27 -8.49 -0.08
N PRO A 91 -17.75 -7.72 -1.08
CA PRO A 91 -16.91 -7.19 -2.16
C PRO A 91 -16.12 -5.97 -1.67
N SER A 92 -15.12 -6.22 -0.83
CA SER A 92 -14.22 -5.21 -0.27
C SER A 92 -12.79 -5.71 -0.37
N ALA A 93 -11.96 -5.02 -1.15
CA ALA A 93 -10.55 -5.33 -1.29
C ALA A 93 -9.77 -4.11 -1.78
N SER A 94 -8.56 -3.95 -1.27
CA SER A 94 -7.53 -3.07 -1.82
C SER A 94 -6.19 -3.79 -1.84
N THR A 95 -5.38 -3.54 -2.85
CA THR A 95 -4.03 -4.10 -2.92
C THR A 95 -3.07 -3.18 -3.64
N VAL A 96 -1.81 -3.22 -3.23
CA VAL A 96 -0.70 -2.59 -3.93
C VAL A 96 0.44 -3.58 -4.15
N LEU A 97 1.19 -3.38 -5.22
CA LEU A 97 2.49 -3.99 -5.47
C LEU A 97 3.55 -2.91 -5.43
N VAL A 98 4.48 -3.03 -4.49
CA VAL A 98 5.57 -2.08 -4.26
C VAL A 98 6.90 -2.70 -4.66
N LYS A 99 7.72 -1.94 -5.39
CA LYS A 99 9.12 -2.27 -5.66
C LYS A 99 10.00 -1.66 -4.57
N LEU A 100 10.50 -2.50 -3.66
CA LEU A 100 11.14 -2.06 -2.43
C LEU A 100 12.46 -1.31 -2.68
N SER A 101 13.17 -1.64 -3.76
CA SER A 101 14.40 -0.94 -4.15
C SER A 101 14.21 0.54 -4.49
N GLU A 102 12.97 1.01 -4.68
CA GLU A 102 12.66 2.41 -5.02
C GLU A 102 12.31 3.26 -3.78
N MET A 103 12.22 2.65 -2.59
CA MET A 103 11.78 3.31 -1.35
C MET A 103 12.74 4.42 -0.88
N ASP A 104 14.06 4.24 -1.00
CA ASP A 104 15.04 5.27 -0.63
C ASP A 104 14.89 6.52 -1.52
N SER A 105 14.61 6.33 -2.81
CA SER A 105 14.36 7.43 -3.75
C SER A 105 13.03 8.13 -3.45
N LEU A 106 11.98 7.35 -3.11
CA LEU A 106 10.70 7.91 -2.69
C LEU A 106 10.84 8.78 -1.43
N ALA A 107 11.60 8.30 -0.44
CA ALA A 107 11.89 9.05 0.78
C ALA A 107 12.67 10.34 0.50
N ALA A 108 13.62 10.32 -0.44
CA ALA A 108 14.34 11.53 -0.85
C ALA A 108 13.41 12.58 -1.49
N CYS A 109 12.47 12.16 -2.33
CA CYS A 109 11.46 13.06 -2.92
C CYS A 109 10.51 13.62 -1.86
N ALA A 110 10.04 12.79 -0.92
CA ALA A 110 9.21 13.25 0.19
C ALA A 110 9.98 14.28 1.06
N ARG A 111 11.24 14.00 1.38
CA ARG A 111 12.11 14.94 2.10
C ARG A 111 12.21 16.30 1.40
N ALA A 112 12.37 16.31 0.07
CA ALA A 112 12.45 17.55 -0.70
C ALA A 112 11.17 18.42 -0.57
N ILE A 113 9.99 17.80 -0.46
CA ILE A 113 8.74 18.53 -0.17
C ILE A 113 8.81 19.19 1.22
N PHE A 114 9.25 18.44 2.24
CA PHE A 114 9.31 18.94 3.62
C PHE A 114 10.43 19.98 3.85
N GLU A 115 11.52 19.91 3.10
CA GLU A 115 12.58 20.93 3.11
C GLU A 115 12.16 22.22 2.38
N ALA A 116 11.19 22.13 1.47
CA ALA A 116 10.70 23.23 0.67
C ALA A 116 9.50 23.99 1.28
N ASP A 117 9.42 24.10 2.61
CA ASP A 117 8.35 24.86 3.30
C ASP A 117 6.91 24.33 3.00
N PRO A 118 6.58 23.11 3.47
CA PRO A 118 5.25 22.53 3.33
C PRO A 118 4.21 23.36 4.08
N LEU A 119 2.94 23.24 3.70
CA LEU A 119 1.85 23.77 4.51
C LEU A 119 1.82 23.06 5.87
N PRO A 120 1.61 23.79 6.99
CA PRO A 120 1.51 23.17 8.29
C PRO A 120 0.24 22.30 8.35
N VAL A 121 0.32 21.17 9.06
CA VAL A 121 -0.80 20.21 9.18
C VAL A 121 -2.08 20.87 9.71
N SER A 122 -1.96 21.91 10.55
CA SER A 122 -3.10 22.71 11.04
C SER A 122 -3.91 23.40 9.95
N ASN A 123 -3.34 23.55 8.74
CA ASN A 123 -3.97 24.17 7.59
C ASN A 123 -4.51 23.14 6.60
N ILE A 124 -4.36 21.85 6.90
CA ILE A 124 -4.84 20.75 6.06
C ILE A 124 -6.18 20.27 6.60
N ASP A 125 -7.18 20.18 5.73
CA ASP A 125 -8.43 19.50 6.05
C ASP A 125 -8.23 17.98 5.93
N LEU A 126 -7.85 17.35 7.04
CA LEU A 126 -7.65 15.90 7.10
C LEU A 126 -8.94 15.10 6.80
N GLY A 127 -10.13 15.71 6.90
CA GLY A 127 -11.38 15.06 6.52
C GLY A 127 -11.57 14.96 5.00
N ALA A 128 -10.85 15.78 4.23
CA ALA A 128 -10.85 15.77 2.77
C ALA A 128 -9.76 14.87 2.18
N ILE A 129 -8.80 14.42 2.99
CA ILE A 129 -7.77 13.47 2.57
C ILE A 129 -8.36 12.07 2.60
N GLN A 130 -8.14 11.30 1.55
CA GLN A 130 -8.54 9.89 1.50
C GLN A 130 -7.95 9.12 2.69
N TYR A 131 -8.80 8.54 3.52
CA TYR A 131 -8.43 7.62 4.60
C TYR A 131 -8.81 6.19 4.25
N TYR A 132 -8.19 5.20 4.89
CA TYR A 132 -8.40 3.77 4.61
C TYR A 132 -9.11 3.00 5.73
N GLU A 133 -9.59 3.70 6.75
CA GLU A 133 -10.34 3.14 7.87
C GLU A 133 -11.24 4.18 8.53
N LEU A 134 -12.11 3.75 9.44
CA LEU A 134 -13.06 4.61 10.12
C LEU A 134 -12.77 4.80 11.61
N MET A 135 -11.56 4.61 12.10
CA MET A 135 -11.11 4.99 13.44
C MET A 135 -11.27 6.51 13.65
N ASN A 136 -11.29 6.93 14.91
CA ASN A 136 -11.38 8.34 15.28
C ASN A 136 -10.35 8.67 16.37
N PRO A 137 -9.30 9.46 16.05
CA PRO A 137 -8.98 9.99 14.71
C PRO A 137 -8.55 8.89 13.72
N HIS A 138 -8.65 9.17 12.41
CA HIS A 138 -8.08 8.32 11.37
C HIS A 138 -6.56 8.25 11.51
N LEU A 139 -5.97 7.11 11.13
CA LEU A 139 -4.54 6.84 11.20
C LEU A 139 -3.91 6.63 9.83
N PHE A 140 -4.64 6.05 8.87
CA PHE A 140 -4.08 5.66 7.58
C PHE A 140 -4.68 6.51 6.46
N TYR A 141 -3.86 7.43 5.94
CA TYR A 141 -4.21 8.34 4.84
C TYR A 141 -3.47 7.95 3.55
N ASP A 142 -4.07 8.24 2.39
CA ASP A 142 -3.37 8.14 1.10
C ASP A 142 -2.19 9.12 1.07
N LEU A 143 -0.99 8.57 0.87
CA LEU A 143 0.25 9.33 0.88
C LEU A 143 0.30 10.39 -0.23
N ASN A 144 -0.22 10.06 -1.42
CA ASN A 144 -0.16 10.98 -2.56
C ASN A 144 -1.13 12.15 -2.36
N ASP A 145 -2.35 11.87 -1.87
CA ASP A 145 -3.36 12.87 -1.56
C ASP A 145 -2.90 13.78 -0.41
N TYR A 146 -2.37 13.20 0.66
CA TYR A 146 -1.77 13.96 1.75
C TYR A 146 -0.62 14.86 1.27
N LEU A 147 0.32 14.32 0.48
CA LEU A 147 1.42 15.12 -0.05
C LEU A 147 0.98 16.17 -1.08
N SER A 148 -0.14 15.95 -1.77
CA SER A 148 -0.75 16.96 -2.62
C SER A 148 -1.24 18.16 -1.80
N ALA A 149 -1.79 17.90 -0.62
CA ALA A 149 -2.33 18.93 0.26
C ALA A 149 -1.23 19.71 1.00
N VAL A 150 -0.14 19.06 1.41
CA VAL A 150 0.96 19.76 2.11
C VAL A 150 1.95 20.45 1.16
N SER A 151 2.05 20.03 -0.09
CA SER A 151 3.04 20.58 -1.03
C SER A 151 2.66 21.97 -1.52
N ARG A 152 3.50 22.98 -1.23
CA ARG A 152 3.31 24.35 -1.75
C ARG A 152 3.80 24.53 -3.19
N TYR A 153 4.86 23.82 -3.56
CA TYR A 153 5.57 24.02 -4.82
C TYR A 153 5.34 22.83 -5.77
N PRO A 154 4.70 23.04 -6.95
CA PRO A 154 4.34 21.96 -7.87
C PRO A 154 5.51 21.11 -8.37
N MET A 155 6.72 21.69 -8.42
CA MET A 155 7.95 20.99 -8.81
C MET A 155 8.23 19.78 -7.91
N PHE A 156 8.29 19.98 -6.59
CA PHE A 156 8.65 18.89 -5.66
C PHE A 156 7.56 17.83 -5.61
N TYR A 157 6.30 18.23 -5.69
CA TYR A 157 5.18 17.30 -5.78
C TYR A 157 5.25 16.47 -7.08
N SER A 158 5.55 17.08 -8.22
CA SER A 158 5.66 16.37 -9.50
C SER A 158 6.79 15.34 -9.49
N GLU A 159 7.94 15.68 -8.91
CA GLU A 159 9.05 14.73 -8.73
C GLU A 159 8.67 13.57 -7.81
N PHE A 160 8.00 13.85 -6.69
CA PHE A 160 7.45 12.81 -5.83
C PHE A 160 6.47 11.90 -6.58
N GLN A 161 5.53 12.45 -7.36
CA GLN A 161 4.57 11.66 -8.13
C GLN A 161 5.26 10.77 -9.17
N ASN A 162 6.30 11.27 -9.83
CA ASN A 162 7.09 10.48 -10.78
C ASN A 162 7.79 9.31 -10.08
N GLN A 163 8.38 9.55 -8.90
CA GLN A 163 9.02 8.50 -8.12
C GLN A 163 8.00 7.51 -7.54
N LEU A 164 6.82 7.98 -7.12
CA LEU A 164 5.75 7.11 -6.64
C LEU A 164 5.29 6.13 -7.72
N LYS A 165 5.18 6.56 -8.99
CA LYS A 165 4.86 5.67 -10.13
C LYS A 165 5.91 4.58 -10.39
N ARG A 166 7.18 4.86 -10.06
CA ARG A 166 8.26 3.86 -10.13
C ARG A 166 8.23 2.88 -8.95
N THR A 167 7.71 3.34 -7.81
CA THR A 167 7.68 2.60 -6.55
C THR A 167 6.45 1.69 -6.46
N VAL A 168 5.27 2.21 -6.79
CA VAL A 168 4.00 1.47 -6.79
C VAL A 168 3.70 0.98 -8.21
N LEU A 169 4.03 -0.28 -8.47
CA LEU A 169 3.95 -0.88 -9.80
C LEU A 169 2.53 -1.32 -10.17
N TYR A 170 1.70 -1.61 -9.16
CA TYR A 170 0.28 -1.92 -9.30
C TYR A 170 -0.45 -1.39 -8.08
N LYS A 171 -1.65 -0.87 -8.29
CA LYS A 171 -2.61 -0.59 -7.23
C LYS A 171 -4.02 -0.79 -7.77
N ASP A 172 -4.91 -1.30 -6.92
CA ASP A 172 -6.31 -1.50 -7.29
C ASP A 172 -7.16 -1.59 -6.01
N CYS A 173 -8.44 -1.22 -6.13
CA CYS A 173 -9.41 -1.32 -5.04
C CYS A 173 -10.83 -1.55 -5.59
N THR A 174 -11.71 -2.05 -4.73
CA THR A 174 -13.16 -2.01 -4.96
C THR A 174 -13.68 -0.59 -4.71
N ASP A 175 -14.78 -0.21 -5.37
CA ASP A 175 -15.38 1.13 -5.26
C ASP A 175 -15.63 1.57 -3.82
N GLN A 176 -15.89 0.60 -2.93
CA GLN A 176 -16.00 0.81 -1.50
C GLN A 176 -15.13 -0.18 -0.74
N ILE A 177 -14.61 0.26 0.40
CA ILE A 177 -13.86 -0.58 1.34
C ILE A 177 -14.64 -0.70 2.64
N TYR A 178 -14.66 -1.91 3.19
CA TYR A 178 -15.21 -2.21 4.51
C TYR A 178 -14.23 -1.76 5.60
N SER A 179 -14.77 -1.14 6.65
CA SER A 179 -14.04 -0.94 7.90
C SER A 179 -14.85 -1.48 9.07
N ALA A 180 -14.20 -2.21 9.97
CA ALA A 180 -14.80 -2.70 11.21
C ALA A 180 -14.83 -1.63 12.31
N TYR A 181 -14.00 -0.58 12.20
CA TYR A 181 -13.81 0.44 13.23
C TYR A 181 -14.96 1.45 13.31
N ASN A 182 -15.21 1.96 14.53
CA ASN A 182 -16.30 2.86 14.94
C ASN A 182 -17.72 2.37 14.62
N VAL A 183 -18.09 2.32 13.35
CA VAL A 183 -19.37 1.79 12.86
C VAL A 183 -19.06 0.93 11.66
N SER A 184 -19.28 -0.38 11.77
CA SER A 184 -18.92 -1.30 10.70
C SER A 184 -19.74 -1.04 9.44
N HIS A 185 -19.13 -0.46 8.41
CA HIS A 185 -19.77 -0.20 7.13
C HIS A 185 -18.73 -0.08 6.00
N ARG A 186 -19.23 0.06 4.77
CA ARG A 186 -18.40 0.34 3.59
C ARG A 186 -18.44 1.83 3.27
N PHE A 187 -17.31 2.39 2.92
CA PHE A 187 -17.16 3.79 2.52
C PHE A 187 -16.40 3.88 1.20
N ASP A 188 -16.61 4.97 0.48
CA ASP A 188 -16.02 5.18 -0.85
C ASP A 188 -14.53 5.46 -0.73
N VAL A 189 -13.74 4.91 -1.66
CA VAL A 189 -12.32 5.18 -1.80
C VAL A 189 -12.03 5.70 -3.20
N SER A 190 -11.10 6.65 -3.32
CA SER A 190 -10.68 7.32 -4.56
C SER A 190 -9.31 6.89 -5.08
#